data_AF-A0A6A7B5B2-F1
#
_entry.id   AF-A0A6A7B5B2-F1
#
_cell.length_a   1.000
_cell.length_b   1.000
_cell.length_c   1.000
_cell.angle_alpha   90.00
_cell.angle_beta   90.00
_cell.angle_gamma   90.00
#
_symmetry.space_group_name_H-M   'P 1'
#
loop_
_entity.id
_entity.type
_entity.pdbx_description
1 polymer ?
#
loop_
_entity_poly.entity_id
_entity_poly.type
_entity_poly.pdbx_seq_one_letter_code
_entity_poly.pdbx_strand_id
1 'polypeptide(L)'
;MSDKAYSNLIEGHARLQRRAQLQVDNHTIILRAFRDADEEIEQAWSKCNNATKGESSKLHRQVAKWIAENESRNAELRKMIAPQAQKSCHSLCDRVYFDLPREIRDNIYSFLHSHDTIYVGPEYFGQTKQPCESDRGAHYWDVEFVGEEIQRELIESWYRTTLFYFYDRRHNTEVVAQFLDTDRWNLGIKPRYFICKTRFELDASDPDGTLRAHEQRTQPMRGIQPLQNLHLLPNHVSFFLRIHTYRGGFKEPVAVNILQSTVKDLHRRLIAFRTAGHKFVVQWPDYNNLEFTTDDYALEIDVWMERLQAACPKFEPAES
;
A
#
# COMPACT_ATOMS: atom_id res chain seq x y z
N MET A 1 34.45 -13.58 -28.33
CA MET A 1 34.28 -14.64 -27.30
C MET A 1 34.84 -15.93 -27.89
N SER A 2 35.67 -16.70 -27.17
CA SER A 2 36.25 -17.92 -27.75
C SER A 2 35.23 -19.07 -27.77
N ASP A 3 35.39 -20.03 -28.70
CA ASP A 3 34.51 -21.23 -28.78
C ASP A 3 34.46 -21.99 -27.45
N LYS A 4 35.58 -22.02 -26.72
CA LYS A 4 35.66 -22.60 -25.38
C LYS A 4 34.77 -21.85 -24.37
N ALA A 5 34.72 -20.53 -24.44
CA ALA A 5 33.85 -19.73 -23.58
C ALA A 5 32.36 -19.92 -23.93
N TYR A 6 32.03 -20.07 -25.21
CA TYR A 6 30.66 -20.35 -25.66
C TYR A 6 30.20 -21.76 -25.24
N SER A 7 31.06 -22.77 -25.41
CA SER A 7 30.78 -24.15 -24.95
C SER A 7 30.57 -24.23 -23.44
N ASN A 8 31.38 -23.52 -22.65
CA ASN A 8 31.22 -23.46 -21.19
C ASN A 8 29.90 -22.78 -20.78
N LEU A 9 29.45 -21.77 -21.53
CA LEU A 9 28.19 -21.08 -21.30
C LEU A 9 27.00 -22.03 -21.54
N ILE A 10 27.00 -22.77 -22.65
CA ILE A 10 25.96 -23.76 -22.98
C ILE A 10 25.91 -24.86 -21.92
N GLU A 11 27.06 -25.40 -21.52
CA GLU A 11 27.09 -26.46 -20.52
C GLU A 11 26.63 -25.96 -19.14
N GLY A 12 27.00 -24.73 -18.77
CA GLY A 12 26.51 -24.05 -17.57
C GLY A 12 24.98 -23.88 -17.58
N HIS A 13 24.42 -23.48 -18.72
CA HIS A 13 22.98 -23.35 -18.90
C HIS A 13 22.25 -24.71 -18.78
N ALA A 14 22.78 -25.76 -19.41
CA ALA A 14 22.21 -27.11 -19.31
C ALA A 14 22.28 -27.71 -17.89
N ARG A 15 23.31 -27.37 -17.11
CA ARG A 15 23.41 -27.75 -15.69
C ARG A 15 22.41 -26.99 -14.83
N LEU A 16 22.23 -25.69 -15.09
CA LEU A 16 21.21 -24.86 -14.42
C LEU A 16 19.79 -25.37 -14.72
N GLN A 17 19.48 -25.67 -15.98
CA GLN A 17 18.18 -26.25 -16.37
C GLN A 17 17.92 -27.58 -15.68
N ARG A 18 18.90 -28.49 -15.61
CA ARG A 18 18.74 -29.78 -14.89
C ARG A 18 18.51 -29.60 -13.39
N ARG A 19 19.21 -28.65 -12.75
CA ARG A 19 18.98 -28.34 -11.33
C ARG A 19 17.61 -27.71 -11.09
N ALA A 20 17.18 -26.80 -11.97
CA ALA A 20 15.85 -26.22 -11.91
C ALA A 20 14.77 -27.30 -12.06
N GLN A 21 14.93 -28.22 -13.02
CA GLN A 21 14.00 -29.34 -13.21
C GLN A 21 13.90 -30.24 -11.97
N LEU A 22 15.02 -30.61 -11.35
CA LEU A 22 15.02 -31.38 -10.11
C LEU A 22 14.31 -30.66 -8.95
N GLN A 23 14.45 -29.33 -8.87
CA GLN A 23 13.71 -28.55 -7.87
C GLN A 23 12.20 -28.51 -8.17
N VAL A 24 11.80 -28.40 -9.44
CA VAL A 24 10.40 -28.50 -9.86
C VAL A 24 9.82 -29.88 -9.53
N ASP A 25 10.56 -30.96 -9.78
CA ASP A 25 10.12 -32.32 -9.51
C ASP A 25 9.93 -32.54 -7.99
N ASN A 26 10.89 -32.09 -7.18
CA ASN A 26 10.77 -32.14 -5.71
C ASN A 26 9.59 -31.30 -5.19
N HIS A 27 9.39 -30.10 -5.75
CA HIS A 27 8.25 -29.26 -5.38
C HIS A 27 6.92 -29.92 -5.78
N THR A 28 6.86 -30.58 -6.94
CA THR A 28 5.67 -31.31 -7.42
C THR A 28 5.33 -32.49 -6.51
N ILE A 29 6.33 -33.21 -6.01
CA ILE A 29 6.13 -34.31 -5.05
C ILE A 29 5.56 -33.76 -3.74
N ILE A 30 6.11 -32.65 -3.23
CA ILE A 30 5.63 -32.00 -2.02
C ILE A 30 4.17 -31.50 -2.20
N LEU A 31 3.86 -30.84 -3.31
CA LEU A 31 2.51 -30.37 -3.60
C LEU A 31 1.49 -31.51 -3.74
N ARG A 32 1.87 -32.65 -4.33
CA ARG A 32 1.00 -33.84 -4.33
C ARG A 32 0.73 -34.35 -2.92
N ALA A 33 1.75 -34.45 -2.09
CA ALA A 33 1.58 -34.89 -0.70
C ALA A 33 0.63 -33.96 0.09
N PHE A 34 0.68 -32.65 -0.16
CA PHE A 34 -0.28 -31.71 0.44
C PHE A 34 -1.70 -31.91 -0.08
N ARG A 35 -1.89 -32.04 -1.40
CA ARG A 35 -3.22 -32.26 -1.99
C ARG A 35 -3.84 -33.57 -1.51
N ASP A 36 -3.06 -34.64 -1.47
CA ASP A 36 -3.54 -35.95 -1.02
C ASP A 36 -3.96 -35.88 0.47
N ALA A 37 -3.26 -35.09 1.30
CA ALA A 37 -3.66 -34.84 2.69
C ALA A 37 -4.94 -33.99 2.81
N ASP A 38 -5.12 -32.96 1.96
CA ASP A 38 -6.34 -32.15 1.96
C ASP A 38 -7.57 -32.97 1.52
N GLU A 39 -7.42 -33.85 0.53
CA GLU A 39 -8.49 -34.78 0.11
C GLU A 39 -8.89 -35.75 1.24
N GLU A 40 -7.92 -36.25 2.02
CA GLU A 40 -8.20 -37.08 3.20
C GLU A 40 -8.98 -36.30 4.29
N ILE A 41 -8.63 -35.03 4.51
CA ILE A 41 -9.31 -34.15 5.47
C ILE A 41 -10.76 -33.87 5.03
N GLU A 42 -10.99 -33.54 3.76
CA GLU A 42 -12.34 -33.31 3.23
C GLU A 42 -13.22 -34.56 3.33
N GLN A 43 -12.67 -35.73 2.98
CA GLN A 43 -13.39 -37.00 3.11
C GLN A 43 -13.74 -37.30 4.58
N ALA A 44 -12.85 -37.00 5.53
CA ALA A 44 -13.13 -37.14 6.95
C ALA A 44 -14.22 -36.18 7.43
N TRP A 45 -14.20 -34.92 6.97
CA TRP A 45 -15.23 -33.92 7.26
C TRP A 45 -16.60 -34.32 6.72
N SER A 46 -16.68 -34.81 5.49
CA SER A 46 -17.94 -35.27 4.90
C SER A 46 -18.55 -36.45 5.68
N LYS A 47 -17.72 -37.35 6.22
CA LYS A 47 -18.19 -38.45 7.10
C LYS A 47 -18.70 -37.91 8.43
N CYS A 48 -18.11 -36.84 8.94
CA CYS A 48 -18.48 -36.20 10.21
C CYS A 48 -19.89 -35.59 10.19
N ASN A 49 -20.28 -34.97 9.06
CA ASN A 49 -21.59 -34.36 8.89
C ASN A 49 -22.75 -35.37 8.88
N ASN A 50 -22.46 -36.65 8.61
CA ASN A 50 -23.47 -37.72 8.52
C ASN A 50 -23.52 -38.63 9.77
N ALA A 51 -22.67 -38.39 10.78
CA ALA A 51 -22.50 -39.27 11.92
C ALA A 51 -23.48 -38.97 13.07
N THR A 52 -23.82 -40.00 13.87
CA THR A 52 -24.67 -39.82 15.07
C THR A 52 -23.97 -38.93 16.11
N LYS A 53 -24.73 -38.28 17.00
CA LYS A 53 -24.22 -37.26 17.94
C LYS A 53 -23.02 -37.75 18.79
N GLY A 54 -22.98 -39.04 19.12
CA GLY A 54 -21.86 -39.66 19.87
C GLY A 54 -20.61 -39.96 19.01
N GLU A 55 -20.79 -40.32 17.75
CA GLU A 55 -19.71 -40.55 16.78
C GLU A 55 -19.08 -39.24 16.33
N SER A 56 -19.91 -38.19 16.17
CA SER A 56 -19.47 -36.85 15.81
C SER A 56 -18.42 -36.31 16.80
N SER A 57 -18.64 -36.44 18.12
CA SER A 57 -17.64 -35.97 19.11
C SER A 57 -16.29 -36.71 19.03
N LYS A 58 -16.31 -38.02 18.77
CA LYS A 58 -15.06 -38.81 18.60
C LYS A 58 -14.31 -38.38 17.35
N LEU A 59 -15.02 -38.18 16.24
CA LEU A 59 -14.43 -37.79 14.97
C LEU A 59 -13.86 -36.36 15.02
N HIS A 60 -14.54 -35.41 15.68
CA HIS A 60 -13.99 -34.07 15.91
C HIS A 60 -12.66 -34.09 16.70
N ARG A 61 -12.54 -34.95 17.74
CA ARG A 61 -11.27 -35.11 18.48
C ARG A 61 -10.18 -35.69 17.59
N GLN A 62 -10.52 -36.64 16.72
CA GLN A 62 -9.55 -37.22 15.78
C GLN A 62 -9.08 -36.19 14.75
N VAL A 63 -10.00 -35.43 14.15
CA VAL A 63 -9.67 -34.34 13.22
C VAL A 63 -8.78 -33.29 13.89
N ALA A 64 -9.13 -32.84 15.09
CA ALA A 64 -8.30 -31.88 15.84
C ALA A 64 -6.89 -32.44 16.13
N LYS A 65 -6.79 -33.73 16.48
CA LYS A 65 -5.49 -34.39 16.69
C LYS A 65 -4.67 -34.42 15.39
N TRP A 66 -5.26 -34.78 14.26
CA TRP A 66 -4.57 -34.81 12.96
C TRP A 66 -4.12 -33.41 12.50
N ILE A 67 -4.94 -32.38 12.73
CA ILE A 67 -4.57 -30.99 12.44
C ILE A 67 -3.31 -30.62 13.24
N ALA A 68 -3.29 -30.89 14.55
CA ALA A 68 -2.13 -30.58 15.39
C ALA A 68 -0.87 -31.37 15.00
N GLU A 69 -1.01 -32.66 14.66
CA GLU A 69 0.09 -33.49 14.17
C GLU A 69 0.64 -32.97 12.81
N ASN A 70 -0.26 -32.57 11.90
CA ASN A 70 0.12 -32.00 10.61
C ASN A 70 0.83 -30.63 10.77
N GLU A 71 0.32 -29.76 11.64
CA GLU A 71 0.97 -28.49 11.99
C GLU A 71 2.37 -28.70 12.56
N SER A 72 2.54 -29.68 13.45
CA SER A 72 3.84 -30.05 14.02
C SER A 72 4.82 -30.55 12.94
N ARG A 73 4.38 -31.44 12.06
CA ARG A 73 5.20 -31.94 10.93
C ARG A 73 5.58 -30.83 9.96
N ASN A 74 4.65 -29.92 9.65
CA ASN A 74 4.90 -28.77 8.80
C ASN A 74 5.90 -27.79 9.42
N ALA A 75 5.82 -27.57 10.74
CA ALA A 75 6.79 -26.76 11.46
C ALA A 75 8.20 -27.38 11.40
N GLU A 76 8.31 -28.69 11.58
CA GLU A 76 9.58 -29.42 11.47
C GLU A 76 10.16 -29.37 10.05
N LEU A 77 9.31 -29.59 9.03
CA LEU A 77 9.72 -29.51 7.63
C LEU A 77 10.20 -28.10 7.27
N ARG A 78 9.47 -27.05 7.69
CA ARG A 78 9.89 -25.65 7.50
C ARG A 78 11.26 -25.40 8.15
N LYS A 79 11.50 -25.92 9.35
CA LYS A 79 12.79 -25.80 10.03
C LYS A 79 13.93 -26.47 9.26
N MET A 80 13.67 -27.61 8.62
CA MET A 80 14.66 -28.31 7.80
C MET A 80 14.94 -27.59 6.46
N ILE A 81 13.91 -27.03 5.83
CA ILE A 81 14.01 -26.37 4.51
C ILE A 81 14.57 -24.95 4.63
N ALA A 82 14.25 -24.23 5.71
CA ALA A 82 14.55 -22.81 5.86
C ALA A 82 16.03 -22.44 5.59
N PRO A 83 17.05 -23.15 6.13
CA PRO A 83 18.45 -22.80 5.85
C PRO A 83 18.83 -22.94 4.38
N GLN A 84 18.31 -23.97 3.70
CA GLN A 84 18.57 -24.19 2.28
C GLN A 84 17.84 -23.15 1.42
N ALA A 85 16.60 -22.82 1.78
CA ALA A 85 15.82 -21.77 1.12
C ALA A 85 16.51 -20.42 1.26
N GLN A 86 16.92 -20.04 2.47
CA GLN A 86 17.65 -18.82 2.78
C GLN A 86 18.93 -18.71 1.93
N LYS A 87 19.79 -19.72 1.95
CA LYS A 87 21.03 -19.74 1.16
C LYS A 87 20.77 -19.63 -0.35
N SER A 88 19.72 -20.28 -0.84
CA SER A 88 19.37 -20.26 -2.26
C SER A 88 18.81 -18.90 -2.68
N CYS A 89 17.96 -18.28 -1.84
CA CYS A 89 17.43 -16.93 -2.05
C CYS A 89 18.55 -15.90 -2.07
N HIS A 90 19.45 -15.94 -1.08
CA HIS A 90 20.56 -15.00 -0.98
C HIS A 90 21.46 -15.08 -2.22
N SER A 91 21.84 -16.29 -2.63
CA SER A 91 22.65 -16.49 -3.84
C SER A 91 21.98 -16.06 -5.14
N LEU A 92 20.64 -16.10 -5.20
CA LEU A 92 19.90 -15.53 -6.33
C LEU A 92 19.89 -14.00 -6.27
N CYS A 93 19.61 -13.43 -5.10
CA CYS A 93 19.58 -12.00 -4.85
C CYS A 93 20.93 -11.34 -5.15
N ASP A 94 22.04 -11.96 -4.74
CA ASP A 94 23.40 -11.50 -5.06
C ASP A 94 23.60 -11.38 -6.58
N ARG A 95 23.22 -12.43 -7.33
CA ARG A 95 23.35 -12.41 -8.80
C ARG A 95 22.45 -11.35 -9.43
N VAL A 96 21.22 -11.22 -8.96
CA VAL A 96 20.31 -10.16 -9.42
C VAL A 96 20.92 -8.78 -9.18
N TYR A 97 21.49 -8.54 -7.99
CA TYR A 97 22.11 -7.27 -7.64
C TYR A 97 23.35 -6.94 -8.48
N PHE A 98 24.29 -7.89 -8.60
CA PHE A 98 25.57 -7.63 -9.24
C PHE A 98 25.54 -7.76 -10.77
N ASP A 99 24.65 -8.59 -11.33
CA ASP A 99 24.63 -8.88 -12.76
C ASP A 99 23.61 -8.04 -13.54
N LEU A 100 22.55 -7.53 -12.90
CA LEU A 100 21.51 -6.74 -13.57
C LEU A 100 21.63 -5.24 -13.28
N PRO A 101 21.37 -4.35 -14.25
CA PRO A 101 21.24 -2.91 -13.98
C PRO A 101 20.06 -2.58 -13.05
N ARG A 102 20.15 -1.44 -12.34
CA ARG A 102 19.14 -0.99 -11.36
C ARG A 102 17.73 -0.93 -11.95
N GLU A 103 17.59 -0.48 -13.20
CA GLU A 103 16.31 -0.32 -13.88
C GLU A 103 15.63 -1.68 -14.12
N ILE A 104 16.41 -2.72 -14.43
CA ILE A 104 15.87 -4.08 -14.60
C ILE A 104 15.47 -4.65 -13.25
N ARG A 105 16.23 -4.36 -12.18
CA ARG A 105 15.88 -4.77 -10.82
C ARG A 105 14.59 -4.12 -10.35
N ASP A 106 14.40 -2.83 -10.58
CA ASP A 106 13.14 -2.12 -10.26
C ASP A 106 11.92 -2.74 -10.97
N ASN A 107 12.09 -3.16 -12.23
CA ASN A 107 11.03 -3.92 -12.93
C ASN A 107 10.73 -5.24 -12.21
N ILE A 108 11.75 -6.00 -11.78
CA ILE A 108 11.55 -7.26 -11.03
C ILE A 108 10.84 -6.98 -9.70
N TYR A 109 11.27 -5.99 -8.93
CA TYR A 109 10.67 -5.65 -7.63
C TYR A 109 9.20 -5.30 -7.73
N SER A 110 8.79 -4.62 -8.81
CA SER A 110 7.38 -4.32 -9.07
C SER A 110 6.50 -5.57 -9.19
N PHE A 111 7.06 -6.73 -9.53
CA PHE A 111 6.33 -8.00 -9.56
C PHE A 111 6.35 -8.77 -8.24
N LEU A 112 7.18 -8.38 -7.27
CA LEU A 112 7.36 -9.11 -6.01
C LEU A 112 6.35 -8.71 -4.94
N HIS A 113 6.22 -7.41 -4.67
CA HIS A 113 5.35 -6.91 -3.62
C HIS A 113 3.95 -6.60 -4.16
N SER A 114 2.94 -6.71 -3.30
CA SER A 114 1.60 -6.25 -3.65
C SER A 114 1.57 -4.73 -3.89
N HIS A 115 0.62 -4.28 -4.69
CA HIS A 115 0.37 -2.85 -4.94
C HIS A 115 -0.85 -2.37 -4.16
N ASP A 116 -1.00 -2.86 -2.93
CA ASP A 116 -2.14 -2.55 -2.12
C ASP A 116 -2.15 -1.06 -1.74
N THR A 117 -3.35 -0.52 -1.54
CA THR A 117 -3.50 0.82 -0.95
C THR A 117 -3.15 0.74 0.52
N ILE A 118 -2.14 1.50 0.94
CA ILE A 118 -1.68 1.53 2.33
C ILE A 118 -2.38 2.66 3.05
N TYR A 119 -3.17 2.31 4.06
CA TYR A 119 -3.88 3.27 4.90
C TYR A 119 -2.88 3.85 5.91
N VAL A 120 -2.66 5.15 5.83
CA VAL A 120 -1.72 5.87 6.69
C VAL A 120 -2.52 6.70 7.69
N GLY A 121 -2.73 6.13 8.87
CA GLY A 121 -3.27 6.77 10.06
C GLY A 121 -2.29 6.68 11.24
N PRO A 122 -2.68 7.13 12.44
CA PRO A 122 -1.85 7.01 13.65
C PRO A 122 -1.36 5.58 13.92
N GLU A 123 -2.18 4.57 13.59
CA GLU A 123 -1.87 3.16 13.74
C GLU A 123 -0.75 2.67 12.79
N TYR A 124 -0.49 3.35 11.68
CA TYR A 124 0.57 2.99 10.74
C TYR A 124 1.94 2.90 11.41
N PHE A 125 2.20 3.77 12.40
CA PHE A 125 3.47 3.85 13.11
C PHE A 125 3.63 2.77 14.19
N GLY A 126 2.54 2.10 14.58
CA GLY A 126 2.58 0.96 15.50
C GLY A 126 2.83 -0.38 14.79
N GLN A 127 2.78 -0.42 13.45
CA GLN A 127 2.90 -1.64 12.67
C GLN A 127 4.35 -2.11 12.53
N THR A 128 4.54 -3.43 12.44
CA THR A 128 5.84 -4.15 12.40
C THR A 128 6.67 -3.82 11.15
N LYS A 129 7.81 -4.48 10.92
CA LYS A 129 8.63 -4.35 9.70
C LYS A 129 7.99 -4.98 8.44
N GLN A 130 6.65 -4.99 8.35
CA GLN A 130 5.93 -5.55 7.21
C GLN A 130 5.13 -4.45 6.52
N PRO A 131 5.20 -4.33 5.19
CA PRO A 131 4.58 -3.22 4.49
C PRO A 131 3.06 -3.30 4.47
N CYS A 132 2.51 -4.51 4.34
CA CYS A 132 1.08 -4.77 4.30
C CYS A 132 0.74 -6.19 4.79
N GLU A 133 -0.55 -6.46 4.97
CA GLU A 133 -1.06 -7.76 5.42
C GLU A 133 -0.91 -8.87 4.38
N SER A 134 -1.02 -8.54 3.08
CA SER A 134 -0.86 -9.52 2.01
C SER A 134 0.56 -10.09 1.93
N ASP A 135 1.54 -9.32 2.39
CA ASP A 135 2.95 -9.73 2.46
C ASP A 135 3.35 -10.31 3.83
N ARG A 136 2.38 -10.61 4.70
CA ARG A 136 2.66 -11.17 6.02
C ARG A 136 3.38 -12.52 5.88
N GLY A 137 4.63 -12.55 6.33
CA GLY A 137 5.48 -13.75 6.27
C GLY A 137 6.19 -13.98 4.93
N ALA A 138 6.12 -13.01 4.01
CA ALA A 138 6.89 -13.09 2.78
C ALA A 138 8.39 -12.90 3.07
N HIS A 139 9.17 -13.93 2.74
CA HIS A 139 10.61 -14.01 3.04
C HIS A 139 11.45 -12.97 2.27
N TYR A 140 10.94 -12.41 1.18
CA TYR A 140 11.67 -11.38 0.43
C TYR A 140 11.74 -10.02 1.16
N TRP A 141 10.99 -9.85 2.26
CA TRP A 141 11.15 -8.72 3.19
C TRP A 141 12.19 -8.97 4.28
N ASP A 142 12.70 -10.19 4.40
CA ASP A 142 13.67 -10.57 5.43
C ASP A 142 15.11 -10.40 4.91
N VAL A 143 15.88 -9.59 5.63
CA VAL A 143 17.28 -9.32 5.31
C VAL A 143 18.12 -10.61 5.28
N GLU A 144 17.76 -11.61 6.09
CA GLU A 144 18.46 -12.89 6.12
C GLU A 144 18.33 -13.68 4.82
N PHE A 145 17.27 -13.43 4.03
CA PHE A 145 16.99 -14.11 2.77
C PHE A 145 17.50 -13.34 1.55
N VAL A 146 17.39 -12.01 1.55
CA VAL A 146 17.69 -11.19 0.37
C VAL A 146 18.97 -10.37 0.48
N GLY A 147 19.50 -10.17 1.68
CA GLY A 147 20.62 -9.25 1.93
C GLY A 147 20.18 -7.79 2.04
N GLU A 148 20.98 -6.98 2.73
CA GLU A 148 20.65 -5.59 3.07
C GLU A 148 20.45 -4.70 1.83
N GLU A 149 21.28 -4.87 0.81
CA GLU A 149 21.23 -4.07 -0.43
C GLU A 149 19.93 -4.30 -1.22
N ILE A 150 19.54 -5.55 -1.44
CA ILE A 150 18.30 -5.88 -2.13
C ILE A 150 17.09 -5.47 -1.27
N GLN A 151 17.13 -5.68 0.04
CA GLN A 151 16.04 -5.26 0.93
C GLN A 151 15.82 -3.74 0.85
N ARG A 152 16.91 -2.97 0.90
CA ARG A 152 16.86 -1.51 0.73
C ARG A 152 16.22 -1.13 -0.59
N GLU A 153 16.71 -1.69 -1.69
CA GLU A 153 16.20 -1.44 -3.04
C GLU A 153 14.72 -1.80 -3.21
N LEU A 154 14.30 -2.91 -2.60
CA LEU A 154 12.91 -3.37 -2.60
C LEU A 154 12.00 -2.41 -1.82
N ILE A 155 12.44 -1.90 -0.67
CA ILE A 155 11.69 -0.91 0.12
C ILE A 155 11.56 0.41 -0.66
N GLU A 156 12.63 0.86 -1.33
CA GLU A 156 12.57 2.04 -2.20
C GLU A 156 11.55 1.85 -3.33
N SER A 157 11.57 0.69 -4.00
CA SER A 157 10.58 0.32 -5.04
C SER A 157 9.17 0.38 -4.48
N TRP A 158 8.94 -0.24 -3.31
CA TRP A 158 7.64 -0.24 -2.66
C TRP A 158 7.12 1.17 -2.38
N TYR A 159 7.93 2.08 -1.84
CA TYR A 159 7.52 3.47 -1.66
C TYR A 159 7.17 4.18 -2.99
N ARG A 160 7.90 3.91 -4.07
CA ARG A 160 7.65 4.52 -5.39
C ARG A 160 6.34 4.05 -6.02
N THR A 161 6.01 2.77 -5.91
CA THR A 161 4.89 2.17 -6.65
C THR A 161 3.58 2.19 -5.88
N THR A 162 3.64 2.21 -4.55
CA THR A 162 2.50 2.09 -3.63
C THR A 162 1.67 3.37 -3.53
N LEU A 163 0.35 3.22 -3.39
CA LEU A 163 -0.56 4.32 -3.10
C LEU A 163 -0.72 4.45 -1.58
N PHE A 164 -0.24 5.56 -1.01
CA PHE A 164 -0.42 5.88 0.41
C PHE A 164 -1.68 6.72 0.62
N TYR A 165 -2.62 6.20 1.40
CA TYR A 165 -3.93 6.79 1.64
C TYR A 165 -4.06 7.37 3.05
N PHE A 166 -3.99 8.69 3.13
CA PHE A 166 -4.18 9.50 4.34
C PHE A 166 -5.67 9.75 4.58
N TYR A 167 -6.30 8.81 5.29
CA TYR A 167 -7.75 8.75 5.46
C TYR A 167 -8.27 9.54 6.67
N ASP A 168 -7.42 9.78 7.69
CA ASP A 168 -7.81 10.44 8.92
C ASP A 168 -7.74 11.97 8.79
N ARG A 169 -8.83 12.54 8.25
CA ARG A 169 -9.00 13.99 8.06
C ARG A 169 -8.55 14.84 9.24
N ARG A 170 -8.71 14.36 10.48
CA ARG A 170 -8.45 15.14 11.70
C ARG A 170 -6.97 15.19 12.08
N HIS A 171 -6.23 14.12 11.80
CA HIS A 171 -4.83 13.98 12.19
C HIS A 171 -3.87 13.95 11.00
N ASN A 172 -4.37 14.18 9.78
CA ASN A 172 -3.56 14.11 8.57
C ASN A 172 -2.34 15.03 8.62
N THR A 173 -2.38 16.17 9.30
CA THR A 173 -1.22 17.08 9.37
C THR A 173 -0.05 16.43 10.09
N GLU A 174 -0.29 15.90 11.29
CA GLU A 174 0.72 15.24 12.12
C GLU A 174 1.17 13.93 11.48
N VAL A 175 0.21 13.14 10.99
CA VAL A 175 0.46 11.84 10.35
C VAL A 175 1.33 12.00 9.10
N VAL A 176 1.07 13.00 8.25
CA VAL A 176 1.87 13.24 7.05
C VAL A 176 3.28 13.68 7.40
N ALA A 177 3.43 14.63 8.32
CA ALA A 177 4.74 15.09 8.76
C ALA A 177 5.56 13.92 9.34
N GLN A 178 4.96 13.11 10.20
CA GLN A 178 5.60 11.94 10.79
C GLN A 178 5.94 10.90 9.70
N PHE A 179 5.00 10.59 8.80
CA PHE A 179 5.21 9.62 7.73
C PHE A 179 6.39 9.98 6.84
N LEU A 180 6.50 11.24 6.42
CA LEU A 180 7.54 11.67 5.49
C LEU A 180 8.95 11.57 6.08
N ASP A 181 9.10 11.71 7.40
CA ASP A 181 10.39 11.78 8.07
C ASP A 181 10.76 10.54 8.92
N THR A 182 9.82 9.61 9.14
CA THR A 182 10.06 8.38 9.90
C THR A 182 10.74 7.32 9.05
N ASP A 183 11.93 6.88 9.48
CA ASP A 183 12.58 5.68 8.96
C ASP A 183 12.07 4.44 9.70
N ARG A 184 10.95 3.89 9.20
CA ARG A 184 10.32 2.68 9.75
C ARG A 184 11.22 1.45 9.67
N TRP A 185 12.16 1.42 8.73
CA TRP A 185 12.97 0.24 8.43
C TRP A 185 14.31 0.26 9.15
N ASN A 186 14.72 1.42 9.67
CA ASN A 186 16.03 1.65 10.26
C ASN A 186 17.18 1.35 9.27
N LEU A 187 16.99 1.77 8.01
CA LEU A 187 17.93 1.59 6.90
C LEU A 187 18.35 2.94 6.26
N GLY A 188 18.03 4.06 6.93
CA GLY A 188 18.20 5.41 6.40
C GLY A 188 17.22 5.74 5.28
N ILE A 189 16.10 5.02 5.16
CA ILE A 189 15.12 5.20 4.08
C ILE A 189 13.94 6.02 4.60
N LYS A 190 13.86 7.28 4.16
CA LYS A 190 12.72 8.16 4.49
C LYS A 190 11.73 8.22 3.33
N PRO A 191 10.42 8.06 3.57
CA PRO A 191 9.41 8.05 2.51
C PRO A 191 9.44 9.29 1.61
N ARG A 192 9.77 10.46 2.15
CA ARG A 192 9.83 11.71 1.38
C ARG A 192 10.68 11.66 0.11
N TYR A 193 11.69 10.80 0.07
CA TYR A 193 12.59 10.67 -1.09
C TYR A 193 12.11 9.65 -2.11
N PHE A 194 11.09 8.86 -1.81
CA PHE A 194 10.69 7.72 -2.65
C PHE A 194 9.22 7.72 -3.02
N ILE A 195 8.34 8.36 -2.25
CA ILE A 195 6.90 8.35 -2.59
C ILE A 195 6.64 9.01 -3.95
N CYS A 196 5.74 8.40 -4.71
CA CYS A 196 5.26 8.95 -5.98
C CYS A 196 3.73 9.01 -6.08
N LYS A 197 2.97 8.35 -5.20
CA LYS A 197 1.51 8.32 -5.25
C LYS A 197 0.93 8.47 -3.85
N THR A 198 0.03 9.44 -3.69
CA THR A 198 -0.62 9.69 -2.41
C THR A 198 -2.08 10.07 -2.61
N ARG A 199 -2.95 9.60 -1.72
CA ARG A 199 -4.35 9.96 -1.65
C ARG A 199 -4.65 10.62 -0.31
N PHE A 200 -5.42 11.69 -0.32
CA PHE A 200 -5.84 12.43 0.87
C PHE A 200 -7.35 12.53 0.93
N GLU A 201 -7.93 12.23 2.09
CA GLU A 201 -9.23 12.79 2.48
C GLU A 201 -8.99 14.10 3.22
N LEU A 202 -9.60 15.18 2.76
CA LEU A 202 -9.48 16.52 3.32
C LEU A 202 -10.87 17.03 3.69
N ASP A 203 -10.89 18.00 4.61
CA ASP A 203 -12.13 18.65 5.05
C ASP A 203 -12.11 20.12 4.67
N ALA A 204 -13.20 20.62 4.11
CA ALA A 204 -13.44 22.03 3.92
C ALA A 204 -14.20 22.65 5.10
N SER A 205 -14.67 21.83 6.06
CA SER A 205 -15.34 22.31 7.26
C SER A 205 -14.35 22.75 8.34
N ASP A 206 -14.78 23.71 9.16
CA ASP A 206 -13.98 24.29 10.23
C ASP A 206 -13.67 23.21 11.30
N PRO A 207 -12.39 23.03 11.69
CA PRO A 207 -11.99 22.12 12.76
C PRO A 207 -12.66 22.50 14.09
N ASP A 208 -13.72 21.78 14.39
CA ASP A 208 -14.46 21.83 15.65
C ASP A 208 -15.08 23.18 16.01
N GLY A 209 -16.42 23.23 15.96
CA GLY A 209 -17.25 24.32 16.48
C GLY A 209 -17.13 24.60 17.98
N THR A 210 -16.05 24.17 18.62
CA THR A 210 -15.62 24.57 19.97
C THR A 210 -14.78 25.85 19.95
N LEU A 211 -14.20 26.23 18.81
CA LEU A 211 -13.48 27.50 18.69
C LEU A 211 -14.45 28.68 18.69
N ARG A 212 -14.12 29.72 19.47
CA ARG A 212 -14.92 30.95 19.50
C ARG A 212 -14.85 31.62 18.13
N ALA A 213 -15.97 32.18 17.67
CA ALA A 213 -16.11 32.83 16.34
C ALA A 213 -15.01 33.88 16.00
N HIS A 214 -14.35 34.45 17.00
CA HIS A 214 -13.24 35.40 16.80
C HIS A 214 -11.92 34.71 16.37
N GLU A 215 -11.67 33.47 16.80
CA GLU A 215 -10.42 32.74 16.49
C GLU A 215 -10.46 32.10 15.10
N GLN A 216 -11.66 31.92 14.54
CA GLN A 216 -11.90 31.32 13.22
C GLN A 216 -11.49 32.23 12.06
N ARG A 217 -11.41 33.56 12.26
CA ARG A 217 -11.20 34.52 11.16
C ARG A 217 -9.74 34.66 10.71
N THR A 218 -8.77 34.24 11.51
CA THR A 218 -7.34 34.47 11.23
C THR A 218 -6.54 33.20 10.99
N GLN A 219 -7.10 32.01 11.26
CA GLN A 219 -6.37 30.77 11.05
C GLN A 219 -6.54 30.26 9.61
N PRO A 220 -5.45 29.92 8.91
CA PRO A 220 -5.54 29.20 7.65
C PRO A 220 -6.33 27.90 7.85
N MET A 221 -7.14 27.54 6.86
CA MET A 221 -8.01 26.36 6.90
C MET A 221 -7.20 25.11 7.26
N ARG A 222 -7.41 24.56 8.46
CA ARG A 222 -6.65 23.39 8.94
C ARG A 222 -6.87 22.14 8.08
N GLY A 223 -8.05 22.00 7.48
CA GLY A 223 -8.38 20.80 6.71
C GLY A 223 -7.54 20.57 5.45
N ILE A 224 -6.87 21.62 4.93
CA ILE A 224 -5.91 21.52 3.82
C ILE A 224 -4.45 21.71 4.26
N GLN A 225 -4.21 21.87 5.57
CA GLN A 225 -2.89 21.96 6.15
C GLN A 225 -1.99 20.74 5.88
N PRO A 226 -2.48 19.49 5.75
CA PRO A 226 -1.64 18.34 5.39
C PRO A 226 -0.89 18.51 4.07
N LEU A 227 -1.39 19.38 3.18
CA LEU A 227 -0.75 19.69 1.90
C LEU A 227 0.43 20.67 2.04
N GLN A 228 0.71 21.14 3.25
CA GLN A 228 1.82 22.05 3.50
C GLN A 228 3.14 21.34 3.22
N ASN A 229 4.03 22.02 2.50
CA ASN A 229 5.37 21.54 2.15
C ASN A 229 5.42 20.30 1.24
N LEU A 230 4.29 19.73 0.80
CA LEU A 230 4.32 18.61 -0.15
C LEU A 230 4.87 19.01 -1.53
N HIS A 231 4.86 20.30 -1.86
CA HIS A 231 5.56 20.85 -3.03
C HIS A 231 7.09 20.78 -2.94
N LEU A 232 7.64 20.49 -1.75
CA LEU A 232 9.08 20.33 -1.54
C LEU A 232 9.52 18.88 -1.68
N LEU A 233 8.61 17.97 -2.03
CA LEU A 233 8.97 16.59 -2.29
C LEU A 233 9.82 16.55 -3.57
N PRO A 234 10.98 15.87 -3.55
CA PRO A 234 11.89 15.86 -4.71
C PRO A 234 11.35 15.05 -5.89
N ASN A 235 10.36 14.18 -5.66
CA ASN A 235 9.79 13.33 -6.69
C ASN A 235 8.57 14.00 -7.35
N HIS A 236 8.31 13.71 -8.62
CA HIS A 236 7.09 14.12 -9.31
C HIS A 236 5.86 13.33 -8.82
N VAL A 237 5.43 13.62 -7.59
CA VAL A 237 4.32 12.94 -6.91
C VAL A 237 2.99 13.19 -7.64
N SER A 238 2.15 12.15 -7.68
CA SER A 238 0.76 12.20 -8.12
C SER A 238 -0.16 12.19 -6.91
N PHE A 239 -0.88 13.29 -6.71
CA PHE A 239 -1.79 13.51 -5.59
C PHE A 239 -3.24 13.25 -6.00
N PHE A 240 -3.96 12.42 -5.26
CA PHE A 240 -5.42 12.32 -5.35
C PHE A 240 -6.04 12.96 -4.11
N LEU A 241 -6.66 14.11 -4.28
CA LEU A 241 -7.20 14.92 -3.19
C LEU A 241 -8.72 14.82 -3.22
N ARG A 242 -9.32 14.32 -2.16
CA ARG A 242 -10.78 14.24 -2.01
C ARG A 242 -11.22 15.18 -0.91
N ILE A 243 -12.00 16.20 -1.26
CA ILE A 243 -12.39 17.27 -0.35
C ILE A 243 -13.85 17.10 0.01
N HIS A 244 -14.11 16.89 1.29
CA HIS A 244 -15.45 16.83 1.85
C HIS A 244 -15.88 18.20 2.32
N THR A 245 -17.11 18.57 2.00
CA THR A 245 -17.78 19.79 2.45
C THR A 245 -18.89 19.53 3.45
N TYR A 246 -19.25 18.27 3.70
CA TYR A 246 -20.14 17.94 4.79
C TYR A 246 -19.36 17.47 6.02
N ARG A 247 -19.71 18.07 7.17
CA ARG A 247 -19.23 17.61 8.47
C ARG A 247 -19.99 16.35 8.84
N GLY A 248 -19.29 15.25 9.12
CA GLY A 248 -19.89 13.93 9.36
C GLY A 248 -21.07 14.01 10.34
N GLY A 249 -22.27 13.67 9.85
CA GLY A 249 -23.53 13.70 10.58
C GLY A 249 -24.46 14.89 10.25
N PHE A 250 -23.95 15.96 9.64
CA PHE A 250 -24.73 17.13 9.24
C PHE A 250 -24.77 17.23 7.72
N LYS A 251 -25.98 17.36 7.16
CA LYS A 251 -26.18 17.63 5.72
C LYS A 251 -26.07 19.11 5.38
N GLU A 252 -25.78 19.97 6.35
CA GLU A 252 -25.69 21.41 6.10
C GLU A 252 -24.47 21.70 5.22
N PRO A 253 -24.66 22.40 4.08
CA PRO A 253 -23.56 22.75 3.20
C PRO A 253 -22.63 23.76 3.90
N VAL A 254 -21.33 23.63 3.66
CA VAL A 254 -20.35 24.64 4.09
C VAL A 254 -20.74 26.01 3.55
N ALA A 255 -20.66 27.03 4.40
CA ALA A 255 -20.98 28.39 4.01
C ALA A 255 -20.10 28.85 2.82
N VAL A 256 -20.70 29.55 1.86
CA VAL A 256 -20.06 29.91 0.58
C VAL A 256 -18.72 30.65 0.79
N ASN A 257 -18.62 31.50 1.80
CA ASN A 257 -17.39 32.22 2.15
C ASN A 257 -16.27 31.29 2.61
N ILE A 258 -16.60 30.24 3.37
CA ILE A 258 -15.63 29.22 3.83
C ILE A 258 -15.18 28.38 2.63
N LEU A 259 -16.11 27.96 1.77
CA LEU A 259 -15.78 27.24 0.54
C LEU A 259 -14.86 28.07 -0.35
N GLN A 260 -15.17 29.36 -0.56
CA GLN A 260 -14.35 30.26 -1.37
C GLN A 260 -12.94 30.44 -0.78
N SER A 261 -12.82 30.58 0.54
CA SER A 261 -11.51 30.64 1.21
C SER A 261 -10.72 29.35 1.01
N THR A 262 -11.38 28.19 1.15
CA THR A 262 -10.78 26.87 0.95
C THR A 262 -10.25 26.70 -0.47
N VAL A 263 -11.07 27.04 -1.47
CA VAL A 263 -10.69 26.92 -2.88
C VAL A 263 -9.53 27.85 -3.21
N LYS A 264 -9.51 29.08 -2.69
CA LYS A 264 -8.39 30.02 -2.87
C LYS A 264 -7.08 29.48 -2.30
N ASP A 265 -7.10 28.98 -1.07
CA ASP A 265 -5.90 28.44 -0.43
C ASP A 265 -5.43 27.14 -1.07
N LEU A 266 -6.37 26.28 -1.46
CA LEU A 266 -6.08 25.06 -2.20
C LEU A 266 -5.43 25.39 -3.55
N HIS A 267 -6.03 26.27 -4.35
CA HIS A 267 -5.54 26.67 -5.66
C HIS A 267 -4.10 27.21 -5.58
N ARG A 268 -3.80 28.06 -4.58
CA ARG A 268 -2.42 28.53 -4.31
C ARG A 268 -1.43 27.37 -4.11
N ARG A 269 -1.83 26.34 -3.34
CA ARG A 269 -0.97 25.16 -3.09
C ARG A 269 -0.82 24.30 -4.34
N LEU A 270 -1.87 24.14 -5.13
CA LEU A 270 -1.84 23.38 -6.38
C LEU A 270 -0.95 24.04 -7.44
N ILE A 271 -0.91 25.38 -7.50
CA ILE A 271 0.06 26.11 -8.33
C ILE A 271 1.49 25.75 -7.91
N ALA A 272 1.78 25.75 -6.60
CA ALA A 272 3.09 25.36 -6.11
C ALA A 272 3.42 23.89 -6.45
N PHE A 273 2.44 22.99 -6.35
CA PHE A 273 2.61 21.58 -6.69
C PHE A 273 3.00 21.40 -8.16
N ARG A 274 2.24 22.03 -9.06
CA ARG A 274 2.52 21.97 -10.49
C ARG A 274 3.88 22.58 -10.83
N THR A 275 4.23 23.69 -10.20
CA THR A 275 5.52 24.37 -10.42
C THR A 275 6.70 23.46 -10.02
N ALA A 276 6.51 22.63 -8.99
CA ALA A 276 7.46 21.58 -8.59
C ALA A 276 7.40 20.31 -9.48
N GLY A 277 6.56 20.28 -10.51
CA GLY A 277 6.41 19.14 -11.43
C GLY A 277 5.51 18.02 -10.90
N HIS A 278 4.73 18.26 -9.86
CA HIS A 278 3.76 17.29 -9.36
C HIS A 278 2.48 17.26 -10.21
N LYS A 279 1.77 16.15 -10.12
CA LYS A 279 0.43 15.96 -10.70
C LYS A 279 -0.59 15.86 -9.58
N PHE A 280 -1.80 16.32 -9.84
CA PHE A 280 -2.92 16.21 -8.92
C PHE A 280 -4.25 15.98 -9.63
N VAL A 281 -5.17 15.36 -8.89
CA VAL A 281 -6.60 15.28 -9.15
C VAL A 281 -7.30 15.73 -7.88
N VAL A 282 -8.23 16.69 -8.00
CA VAL A 282 -9.05 17.19 -6.89
C VAL A 282 -10.49 16.79 -7.14
N GLN A 283 -11.03 15.95 -6.27
CA GLN A 283 -12.41 15.48 -6.32
C GLN A 283 -13.23 16.10 -5.19
N TRP A 284 -14.43 16.56 -5.53
CA TRP A 284 -15.46 17.05 -4.61
C TRP A 284 -16.67 16.12 -4.66
N PRO A 285 -16.69 15.05 -3.85
CA PRO A 285 -17.74 14.03 -3.91
C PRO A 285 -19.15 14.59 -3.71
N ASP A 286 -19.23 15.60 -2.86
CA ASP A 286 -20.45 16.29 -2.44
C ASP A 286 -21.07 17.18 -3.54
N TYR A 287 -20.31 17.45 -4.61
CA TYR A 287 -20.71 18.30 -5.74
C TYR A 287 -20.78 17.44 -7.00
N ASN A 288 -21.58 16.37 -6.96
CA ASN A 288 -21.72 15.40 -8.06
C ASN A 288 -20.39 14.80 -8.54
N ASN A 289 -19.46 14.54 -7.61
CA ASN A 289 -18.10 14.09 -7.91
C ASN A 289 -17.34 15.01 -8.88
N LEU A 290 -17.55 16.33 -8.80
CA LEU A 290 -16.81 17.31 -9.59
C LEU A 290 -15.31 17.11 -9.43
N GLU A 291 -14.60 17.09 -10.55
CA GLU A 291 -13.16 16.82 -10.60
C GLU A 291 -12.42 17.97 -11.28
N PHE A 292 -11.24 18.30 -10.73
CA PHE A 292 -10.26 19.19 -11.33
C PHE A 292 -8.92 18.47 -11.44
N THR A 293 -8.34 18.49 -12.63
CA THR A 293 -7.08 17.82 -12.91
C THR A 293 -5.91 18.81 -12.95
N THR A 294 -4.70 18.30 -13.16
CA THR A 294 -3.50 19.12 -13.32
C THR A 294 -3.58 20.05 -14.52
N ASP A 295 -4.33 19.67 -15.56
CA ASP A 295 -4.49 20.45 -16.78
C ASP A 295 -5.52 21.58 -16.60
N ASP A 296 -6.44 21.44 -15.64
CA ASP A 296 -7.43 22.47 -15.26
C ASP A 296 -6.85 23.60 -14.40
N TYR A 297 -5.56 23.57 -14.06
CA TYR A 297 -4.92 24.58 -13.20
C TYR A 297 -4.88 25.99 -13.82
N ALA A 298 -4.90 26.09 -15.16
CA ALA A 298 -4.85 27.36 -15.89
C ALA A 298 -6.18 28.11 -15.79
N LEU A 299 -7.21 27.45 -15.25
CA LEU A 299 -8.47 28.09 -14.95
C LEU A 299 -8.28 29.05 -13.77
N GLU A 300 -8.79 30.26 -13.97
CA GLU A 300 -8.93 31.24 -12.91
C GLU A 300 -9.75 30.67 -11.75
N ILE A 301 -9.45 31.11 -10.53
CA ILE A 301 -10.15 30.68 -9.30
C ILE A 301 -11.66 30.89 -9.44
N ASP A 302 -12.09 31.94 -10.12
CA ASP A 302 -13.49 32.26 -10.34
C ASP A 302 -14.21 31.18 -11.16
N VAL A 303 -13.53 30.54 -12.10
CA VAL A 303 -14.08 29.43 -12.90
C VAL A 303 -14.26 28.18 -12.04
N TRP A 304 -13.33 27.90 -11.12
CA TRP A 304 -13.49 26.82 -10.15
C TRP A 304 -14.71 27.06 -9.27
N MET A 305 -14.87 28.29 -8.78
CA MET A 305 -16.00 28.69 -7.94
C MET A 305 -17.33 28.61 -8.69
N GLU A 306 -17.39 29.05 -9.94
CA GLU A 306 -18.60 28.96 -10.77
C GLU A 306 -19.03 27.49 -10.96
N ARG A 307 -18.07 26.60 -11.27
CA ARG A 307 -18.36 25.16 -11.42
C ARG A 307 -18.84 24.53 -10.10
N LEU A 308 -18.20 24.87 -8.98
CA LEU A 308 -18.62 24.38 -7.66
C LEU A 308 -20.02 24.90 -7.29
N GLN A 309 -20.33 26.16 -7.57
CA GLN A 309 -21.67 26.72 -7.34
C GLN A 309 -22.72 26.07 -8.23
N ALA A 310 -22.41 25.81 -9.50
CA ALA A 310 -23.30 25.14 -10.43
C ALA A 310 -23.55 23.67 -10.06
N ALA A 311 -22.54 23.00 -9.51
CA ALA A 311 -22.62 21.62 -9.05
C ALA A 311 -23.22 21.48 -7.64
N CYS A 312 -23.37 22.59 -6.90
CA CYS A 312 -23.96 22.59 -5.58
C CYS A 312 -25.42 22.14 -5.69
N PRO A 313 -25.80 21.00 -5.08
CA PRO A 313 -27.18 20.58 -5.09
C PRO A 313 -28.02 21.69 -4.46
N LYS A 314 -28.92 22.29 -5.24
CA LYS A 314 -29.94 23.19 -4.67
C LYS A 314 -30.66 22.36 -3.62
N PHE A 315 -30.61 22.81 -2.37
CA PHE A 315 -31.43 22.21 -1.31
C PHE A 315 -32.88 22.44 -1.72
N GLU A 316 -33.48 21.45 -2.38
CA GLU A 316 -34.93 21.36 -2.45
C GLU A 316 -35.37 21.19 -0.99
N PRO A 317 -36.13 22.15 -0.42
CA PRO A 317 -36.63 21.99 0.93
C PRO A 317 -37.41 20.68 0.96
N ALA A 318 -37.07 19.79 1.89
CA ALA A 318 -37.79 18.53 2.05
C ALA A 318 -39.27 18.87 2.15
N GLU A 319 -40.07 18.40 1.19
CA GLU A 319 -41.52 18.56 1.22
C GLU A 319 -42.01 17.98 2.56
N SER A 320 -42.45 18.89 3.43
CA SER A 320 -42.82 18.64 4.81
C SER A 320 -44.14 17.92 4.95
#